data_AF-A0A2Z4YA14-F1
#
_entry.id   AF-A0A2Z4YA14-F1
#
_cell.length_a   1.000
_cell.length_b   1.000
_cell.length_c   1.000
_cell.angle_alpha   90.00
_cell.angle_beta   90.00
_cell.angle_gamma   90.00
#
_symmetry.space_group_name_H-M   'P 1'
#
loop_
_entity.id
_entity.type
_entity.pdbx_description
1 polymer ?
#
loop_
_entity_poly.entity_id
_entity_poly.type
_entity_poly.pdbx_seq_one_letter_code
_entity_poly.pdbx_strand_id
1 'polypeptide(L)' 'MEYPLILAALTATRGNQIKAADLLGLNRNTLRMKIRELGVSVYRSSRTA' A
#
# COMPACT_ATOMS: atom_id res chain seq x y z
N MET A 1 1.32 -7.80 13.78
CA MET A 1 2.65 -7.66 13.15
C MET A 1 2.61 -7.18 11.70
N GLU A 2 1.53 -7.43 10.92
CA GLU A 2 1.52 -7.08 9.49
C GLU A 2 1.35 -5.57 9.17
N TYR A 3 0.75 -4.81 10.09
CA TYR A 3 0.53 -3.35 9.94
C TYR A 3 1.80 -2.53 9.66
N PRO A 4 2.89 -2.64 10.45
CA PRO A 4 4.10 -1.86 10.21
C PRO A 4 4.75 -2.17 8.85
N LEU A 5 4.68 -3.42 8.38
CA LEU A 5 5.31 -3.81 7.11
C LEU A 5 4.58 -3.21 5.90
N ILE A 6 3.24 -3.22 5.92
CA ILE A 6 2.43 -2.62 4.86
C ILE A 6 2.59 -1.10 4.85
N LEU A 7 2.58 -0.47 6.02
CA LEU A 7 2.78 0.97 6.14
C LEU A 7 4.18 1.38 5.64
N ALA A 8 5.23 0.63 6.01
CA ALA A 8 6.59 0.87 5.56
C ALA A 8 6.72 0.74 4.04
N ALA A 9 6.16 -0.31 3.44
CA ALA A 9 6.17 -0.49 1.99
C ALA A 9 5.40 0.64 1.26
N LEU A 10 4.21 1.01 1.75
CA LEU A 10 3.45 2.12 1.17
C LEU A 10 4.18 3.45 1.30
N THR A 11 4.87 3.68 2.40
CA THR A 11 5.68 4.90 2.60
C THR A 11 6.87 4.92 1.65
N ALA A 12 7.61 3.81 1.58
CA ALA A 12 8.76 3.64 0.69
C ALA A 12 8.38 3.85 -0.79
N THR A 13 7.16 3.48 -1.18
CA THR A 13 6.67 3.64 -2.56
C THR A 13 5.79 4.87 -2.77
N ARG A 14 5.70 5.77 -1.78
CA ARG A 14 4.89 7.01 -1.83
C ARG A 14 3.42 6.75 -2.19
N GLY A 15 2.82 5.73 -1.58
CA GLY A 15 1.43 5.33 -1.79
C GLY A 15 1.19 4.56 -3.08
N ASN A 16 2.22 4.22 -3.86
CA ASN A 16 2.06 3.38 -5.04
C ASN A 16 1.86 1.92 -4.63
N GLN A 17 0.60 1.49 -4.60
CA GLN A 17 0.19 0.14 -4.19
C GLN A 17 0.72 -0.97 -5.10
N ILE A 18 1.00 -0.69 -6.38
CA ILE A 18 1.58 -1.70 -7.29
C ILE A 18 3.01 -1.97 -6.86
N LYS A 19 3.83 -0.93 -6.77
CA LYS A 19 5.22 -1.04 -6.32
C LYS A 19 5.34 -1.59 -4.90
N ALA A 20 4.41 -1.24 -4.01
CA ALA A 20 4.40 -1.76 -2.64
C ALA A 20 4.08 -3.26 -2.61
N ALA A 21 3.16 -3.71 -3.46
CA ALA A 21 2.81 -5.12 -3.57
C ALA A 21 3.97 -5.94 -4.13
N ASP A 22 4.66 -5.40 -5.16
CA ASP A 22 5.87 -6.00 -5.73
C ASP A 22 6.99 -6.09 -4.69
N LEU A 23 7.22 -5.02 -3.91
CA LEU A 23 8.22 -4.99 -2.83
C LEU A 23 7.93 -6.02 -1.72
N LEU A 24 6.65 -6.25 -1.43
CA LEU A 24 6.20 -7.22 -0.43
C LEU A 24 6.07 -8.65 -0.98
N GLY A 25 6.30 -8.86 -2.29
CA GLY A 25 6.18 -10.17 -2.93
C GLY A 25 4.76 -10.74 -2.90
N LEU A 26 3.74 -9.87 -2.90
CA LEU A 26 2.34 -10.29 -2.79
C LEU A 26 1.45 -9.67 -3.87
N ASN A 27 0.29 -10.25 -4.09
CA ASN A 27 -0.66 -9.74 -5.07
C ASN A 27 -1.21 -8.37 -4.64
N ARG A 28 -1.26 -7.40 -5.55
CA ARG A 28 -1.86 -6.07 -5.31
C ARG A 28 -3.29 -6.12 -4.73
N ASN A 29 -4.10 -7.09 -5.15
CA ASN A 29 -5.46 -7.27 -4.62
C ASN A 29 -5.42 -7.65 -3.14
N THR A 30 -4.49 -8.52 -2.75
CA THR A 30 -4.22 -8.87 -1.34
C THR A 30 -3.74 -7.65 -0.57
N LEU A 31 -2.83 -6.84 -1.14
CA LEU A 31 -2.40 -5.59 -0.51
C LEU A 31 -3.60 -4.65 -0.25
N ARG A 32 -4.46 -4.48 -1.25
CA ARG A 32 -5.63 -3.60 -1.16
C ARG A 32 -6.65 -4.07 -0.12
N MET A 33 -6.85 -5.38 0.01
CA MET A 33 -7.69 -5.96 1.06
C MET A 33 -7.11 -5.66 2.44
N LYS A 34 -5.83 -5.96 2.66
CA LYS A 34 -5.14 -5.68 3.93
C LYS A 34 -5.14 -4.19 4.28
N ILE A 35 -4.93 -3.29 3.32
CA ILE A 35 -5.02 -1.85 3.53
C ILE A 35 -6.40 -1.45 4.08
N ARG A 36 -7.48 -2.04 3.55
CA ARG A 36 -8.86 -1.77 4.00
C ARG A 36 -9.10 -2.32 5.41
N GLU A 37 -8.70 -3.57 5.65
CA GLU A 37 -8.85 -4.23 6.96
C GLU A 37 -8.09 -3.48 8.06
N LEU A 38 -6.91 -2.98 7.73
CA LEU A 38 -6.04 -2.24 8.64
C LEU A 38 -6.42 -0.74 8.75
N GLY A 39 -7.40 -0.25 7.97
CA GLY A 39 -7.78 1.16 7.98
C GLY A 39 -6.67 2.11 7.53
N VAL A 40 -5.71 1.65 6.72
CA VAL A 40 -4.59 2.47 6.26
C VAL A 40 -5.07 3.45 5.19
N SER A 41 -5.02 4.75 5.50
CA SER A 41 -5.31 5.79 4.51
C SER A 41 -4.09 6.01 3.61
N VAL A 42 -4.22 5.61 2.34
CA VAL A 42 -3.19 5.87 1.34
C VAL A 42 -3.52 7.19 0.66
N TYR A 43 -2.72 8.22 0.90
CA TYR A 43 -2.80 9.47 0.16
C TYR A 43 -2.57 9.17 -1.32
N ARG A 44 -3.64 9.24 -2.11
CA ARG A 44 -3.50 9.32 -3.56
C ARG A 44 -3.08 10.75 -3.85
N SER A 45 -1.88 10.94 -4.39
CA SER A 45 -1.63 12.16 -5.15
C SER A 45 -2.65 12.15 -6.29
N SER A 46 -3.71 12.96 -6.17
CA SER A 46 -4.59 13.24 -7.28
C SER A 46 -3.68 13.68 -8.41
N ARG A 47 -3.55 12.85 -9.44
CA ARG A 47 -2.98 13.30 -10.70
C ARG A 47 -4.05 14.20 -11.29
N THR A 48 -4.08 15.45 -10.84
CA THR A 48 -4.85 16.53 -11.44
C THR A 48 -4.30 16.64 -12.86
N ALA A 49 -5.12 16.23 -13.82
CA ALA A 49 -4.96 16.67 -15.20
C ALA A 49 -5.48 18.10 -15.31
#